data_AF-A0A8J6FDG1-F1
#
_entry.id   AF-A0A8J6FDG1-F1
#
_cell.length_a   1.000
_cell.length_b   1.000
_cell.length_c   1.000
_cell.angle_alpha   90.00
_cell.angle_beta   90.00
_cell.angle_gamma   90.00
#
_symmetry.space_group_name_H-M   'P 1'
#
loop_
_entity.id
_entity.type
_entity.pdbx_description
1 polymer ?
#
loop_
_entity_poly.entity_id
_entity_poly.type
_entity_poly.pdbx_seq_one_letter_code
_entity_poly.pdbx_strand_id
1 'polypeptide(L)'
;MYRLRALRACVIRSLFHMYEPFCSRLAKNPSLPESTPNTLLNSKCLLFWCKKVEPGIRPEPLWEFNFKLKKLPPKQKNLCLIGLQPPLEYKEVHFNPDQDCCLLQVTTLNFIFIPVVMGMTLTYFTINVSTDMRHHRVRLIFQDCPVLNGKKPRGEQGVQIVLDPVHSVHLLDWWHPKYPFSTMA
;
A
#
# COMPACT_ATOMS: atom_id res chain seq x y z
N MET A 1 33.11 -9.00 7.45
CA MET A 1 32.63 -9.24 6.08
C MET A 1 31.22 -8.67 6.00
N TYR A 2 31.01 -7.55 5.30
CA TYR A 2 29.69 -6.95 5.14
C TYR A 2 28.82 -7.91 4.33
N ARG A 3 27.82 -8.52 4.98
CA ARG A 3 26.89 -9.40 4.29
C ARG A 3 25.89 -8.54 3.51
N LEU A 4 25.70 -8.86 2.23
CA LEU A 4 24.82 -8.15 1.30
C LEU A 4 23.34 -8.45 1.63
N ARG A 5 22.86 -7.91 2.76
CA ARG A 5 21.44 -7.99 3.12
C ARG A 5 20.57 -7.33 2.07
N ALA A 6 19.44 -7.95 1.76
CA ALA A 6 18.43 -7.42 0.84
C ALA A 6 18.91 -7.16 -0.60
N LEU A 7 20.03 -7.75 -1.02
CA LEU A 7 20.57 -7.57 -2.37
C LEU A 7 19.52 -7.87 -3.46
N ARG A 8 18.70 -8.91 -3.29
CA ARG A 8 17.62 -9.22 -4.23
C ARG A 8 16.62 -8.06 -4.35
N ALA A 9 16.21 -7.48 -3.22
CA ALA A 9 15.28 -6.35 -3.20
C ALA A 9 15.90 -5.12 -3.88
N CYS A 10 17.19 -4.85 -3.64
CA CYS A 10 17.92 -3.78 -4.29
C CYS A 10 18.00 -3.97 -5.82
N VAL A 11 18.29 -5.18 -6.29
CA VAL A 11 18.33 -5.50 -7.73
C VAL A 11 16.95 -5.31 -8.37
N ILE A 12 15.88 -5.79 -7.74
CA ILE A 12 14.52 -5.61 -8.27
C ILE A 12 14.18 -4.11 -8.41
N ARG A 13 14.58 -3.28 -7.44
CA ARG A 13 14.38 -1.83 -7.50
C ARG A 13 15.24 -1.16 -8.57
N SER A 14 16.50 -1.59 -8.77
CA SER A 14 17.38 -0.99 -9.78
C SER A 14 16.93 -1.27 -11.21
N LEU A 15 16.19 -2.36 -11.45
CA LEU A 15 15.59 -2.64 -12.76
C LEU A 15 14.68 -1.48 -13.25
N PHE A 16 14.06 -0.72 -12.34
CA PHE A 16 13.29 0.46 -12.72
C PHE A 16 14.14 1.59 -13.32
N HIS A 17 15.44 1.62 -13.05
CA HIS A 17 16.32 2.67 -13.58
C HIS A 17 17.09 2.22 -14.82
N MET A 18 17.23 0.90 -15.01
CA MET A 18 18.15 0.32 -15.99
C MET A 18 17.45 -0.52 -17.07
N TYR A 19 16.18 -0.88 -16.89
CA TYR A 19 15.49 -1.80 -17.79
C TYR A 19 14.17 -1.21 -18.30
N GLU A 20 14.26 -0.54 -19.44
CA GLU A 20 13.14 0.17 -20.08
C GLU A 20 11.84 -0.65 -20.17
N PRO A 21 11.83 -1.93 -20.58
CA PRO A 21 10.60 -2.72 -20.64
C PRO A 21 9.86 -2.85 -19.30
N PHE A 22 10.56 -2.71 -18.17
CA PHE A 22 9.94 -2.65 -16.86
C PHE A 22 9.32 -1.28 -16.58
N CYS A 23 10.04 -0.20 -16.91
CA CYS A 23 9.58 1.18 -16.80
C CYS A 23 8.29 1.42 -17.61
N SER A 24 8.27 1.04 -18.89
CA SER A 24 7.14 1.30 -19.77
C SER A 24 5.90 0.49 -19.38
N ARG A 25 6.06 -0.65 -18.71
CA ARG A 25 4.94 -1.41 -18.14
C ARG A 25 4.33 -0.71 -16.92
N LEU A 26 5.17 -0.13 -16.06
CA LEU A 26 4.71 0.57 -14.88
C LEU A 26 4.04 1.92 -15.21
N ALA A 27 4.54 2.62 -16.22
CA ALA A 27 4.00 3.91 -16.67
C ALA A 27 2.55 3.86 -17.17
N LYS A 28 2.06 2.67 -17.56
CA LYS A 28 0.69 2.46 -18.04
C LYS A 28 -0.35 2.41 -16.92
N ASN A 29 0.05 2.43 -15.66
CA ASN A 29 -0.88 2.36 -14.54
C ASN A 29 -1.66 3.68 -14.40
N PRO A 30 -3.01 3.64 -14.45
CA PRO A 30 -3.81 4.84 -14.34
C PRO A 30 -3.68 5.48 -12.95
N SER A 31 -3.95 6.79 -12.86
CA SER A 31 -3.93 7.55 -11.61
C SER A 31 -5.06 7.20 -10.65
N LEU A 32 -6.06 6.48 -11.14
CA LEU A 32 -7.12 5.87 -10.38
C LEU A 32 -7.34 4.46 -10.93
N PRO A 33 -7.39 3.42 -10.09
CA PRO A 33 -7.73 2.09 -10.58
C PRO A 33 -9.18 2.07 -11.09
N GLU A 34 -9.43 1.36 -12.19
CA GLU A 34 -10.76 1.24 -12.81
C GLU A 34 -11.81 0.62 -11.87
N SER A 35 -11.35 -0.15 -10.87
CA SER A 35 -12.19 -0.72 -9.82
C SER A 35 -11.45 -0.72 -8.49
N THR A 36 -12.22 -0.86 -7.40
CA THR A 36 -11.66 -0.96 -6.06
C THR A 36 -10.74 -2.19 -5.93
N PRO A 37 -9.45 -2.02 -5.58
CA PRO A 37 -8.55 -3.14 -5.33
C PRO A 37 -8.96 -3.96 -4.09
N ASN A 38 -9.34 -5.22 -4.27
CA ASN A 38 -9.62 -6.13 -3.14
C ASN A 38 -8.35 -6.68 -2.47
N THR A 39 -7.17 -6.39 -3.04
CA THR A 39 -5.86 -6.93 -2.60
C THR A 39 -5.38 -6.41 -1.25
N LEU A 40 -6.01 -5.35 -0.72
CA LEU A 40 -5.64 -4.71 0.54
C LEU A 40 -6.43 -5.22 1.75
N LEU A 41 -7.51 -5.97 1.54
CA LEU A 41 -8.34 -6.47 2.63
C LEU A 41 -7.53 -7.36 3.57
N ASN A 42 -7.76 -7.18 4.88
CA ASN A 42 -7.03 -7.82 5.97
C ASN A 42 -5.53 -7.46 6.05
N SER A 43 -5.12 -6.35 5.45
CA SER A 43 -3.75 -5.83 5.61
C SER A 43 -3.63 -4.96 6.85
N LYS A 44 -2.54 -5.09 7.60
CA LYS A 44 -2.26 -4.29 8.79
C LYS A 44 -1.65 -2.95 8.40
N CYS A 45 -2.17 -1.84 8.92
CA CYS A 45 -1.54 -0.52 8.80
C CYS A 45 -0.31 -0.45 9.70
N LEU A 46 0.87 -0.41 9.10
CA LEU A 46 2.14 -0.27 9.82
C LEU A 46 2.44 1.19 10.14
N LEU A 47 2.18 2.07 9.18
CA LEU A 47 2.49 3.49 9.27
C LEU A 47 1.47 4.29 8.47
N PHE A 48 1.11 5.45 8.97
CA PHE A 48 0.29 6.43 8.27
C PHE A 48 0.93 7.82 8.41
N TRP A 49 0.94 8.59 7.32
CA TRP A 49 1.36 9.99 7.34
C TRP A 49 0.62 10.79 6.27
N CYS A 50 0.54 12.10 6.49
CA CYS A 50 -0.01 13.05 5.55
C CYS A 50 1.05 14.12 5.24
N LYS A 51 1.11 14.56 3.98
CA LYS A 51 1.90 15.73 3.60
C LYS A 51 1.11 16.62 2.66
N LYS A 52 1.35 17.92 2.78
CA LYS A 52 0.93 18.89 1.77
C LYS A 52 1.79 18.68 0.54
N VAL A 53 1.16 18.50 -0.61
CA VAL A 53 1.86 18.46 -1.90
C VAL A 53 2.04 19.90 -2.34
N GLU A 54 3.27 20.28 -2.64
CA GLU A 54 3.56 21.64 -3.07
C GLU A 54 2.81 21.96 -4.37
N PRO A 55 2.22 23.16 -4.47
CA PRO A 55 1.62 23.61 -5.71
C PRO A 55 2.73 23.75 -6.76
N GLY A 56 2.73 22.86 -7.75
CA GLY A 56 3.52 23.05 -8.96
C GLY A 56 2.88 24.13 -9.82
N ILE A 57 2.51 23.79 -11.06
CA ILE A 57 1.77 24.69 -11.97
C ILE A 57 0.31 24.92 -11.48
N ARG A 58 -0.18 24.12 -10.53
CA ARG A 58 -1.56 24.19 -10.06
C ARG A 58 -1.74 25.22 -8.94
N PRO A 59 -2.82 26.02 -8.97
CA PRO A 59 -3.08 27.02 -7.94
C PRO A 59 -3.54 26.42 -6.61
N GLU A 60 -4.29 25.30 -6.60
CA GLU A 60 -4.79 24.71 -5.36
C GLU A 60 -3.80 23.73 -4.71
N PRO A 61 -3.60 23.80 -3.37
CA PRO A 61 -2.79 22.83 -2.65
C PRO A 61 -3.47 21.47 -2.59
N LEU A 62 -2.72 20.40 -2.84
CA LEU A 62 -3.20 19.02 -2.69
C LEU A 62 -2.67 18.40 -1.39
N TRP A 63 -3.38 17.39 -0.90
CA TRP A 63 -3.00 16.64 0.31
C TRP A 63 -2.84 15.17 0.01
N GLU A 64 -1.68 14.62 0.34
CA GLU A 64 -1.34 13.22 0.10
C GLU A 64 -1.38 12.43 1.42
N PHE A 65 -2.33 11.50 1.49
CA PHE A 65 -2.50 10.55 2.58
C PHE A 65 -1.86 9.22 2.21
N ASN A 66 -0.94 8.75 3.04
CA ASN A 66 -0.14 7.57 2.79
C ASN A 66 -0.36 6.53 3.88
N PHE A 67 -0.75 5.32 3.47
CA PHE A 67 -0.96 4.18 4.36
C PHE A 67 -0.03 3.04 3.94
N LYS A 68 0.99 2.75 4.76
CA LYS A 68 1.84 1.57 4.58
C LYS A 68 1.13 0.36 5.15
N LEU A 69 0.67 -0.52 4.28
CA LEU A 69 -0.13 -1.70 4.60
C LEU A 69 0.72 -2.96 4.41
N LYS A 70 0.73 -3.84 5.39
CA LYS A 70 1.35 -5.17 5.29
C LYS A 70 0.28 -6.23 5.11
N LYS A 71 0.32 -6.92 3.98
CA LYS A 71 -0.58 -8.05 3.70
C LYS A 71 -0.30 -9.16 4.70
N LEU A 72 -1.36 -9.79 5.19
CA LEU A 72 -1.18 -11.00 5.98
C LEU A 72 -0.55 -12.07 5.07
N PRO A 73 0.49 -12.80 5.51
CA PRO A 73 0.99 -13.92 4.73
C PRO A 73 -0.19 -14.86 4.45
N PRO A 74 -0.32 -15.40 3.23
CA PRO A 74 -1.33 -16.40 2.96
C PRO A 74 -1.19 -17.49 4.02
N LYS A 75 -2.29 -17.82 4.71
CA LYS A 75 -2.32 -18.98 5.60
C LYS A 75 -1.76 -20.13 4.76
N GLN A 76 -0.61 -20.68 5.14
CA GLN A 76 -0.06 -21.87 4.51
C GLN A 76 -1.16 -22.93 4.57
N LYS A 77 -1.91 -23.08 3.46
CA LYS A 77 -2.57 -24.34 3.20
C LYS A 77 -1.41 -25.34 3.15
N ASN A 78 -1.55 -26.47 3.82
CA ASN A 78 -0.58 -27.57 3.86
C ASN A 78 -0.37 -28.20 2.46
N LEU A 79 -0.12 -27.38 1.45
CA LEU A 79 0.41 -27.74 0.15
C LEU A 79 1.91 -27.81 0.38
N CYS A 80 2.36 -29.06 0.53
CA CYS A 80 3.68 -29.58 0.22
C CYS A 80 4.70 -28.50 -0.20
N LEU A 81 5.83 -28.46 0.52
CA LEU A 81 7.04 -27.66 0.25
C LEU A 81 7.68 -28.02 -1.12
N ILE A 82 6.93 -27.97 -2.22
CA ILE A 82 7.39 -28.15 -3.61
C ILE A 82 7.87 -26.80 -4.18
N GLY A 83 8.08 -25.80 -3.33
CA GLY A 83 8.84 -24.61 -3.67
C GLY A 83 10.29 -24.83 -3.28
N LEU A 84 11.21 -24.75 -4.23
CA LEU A 84 12.64 -24.68 -3.93
C LEU A 84 12.88 -23.51 -2.96
N GLN A 85 13.20 -23.84 -1.71
CA GLN A 85 13.65 -22.84 -0.75
C GLN A 85 15.05 -22.39 -1.18
N PRO A 86 15.34 -21.08 -1.15
CA PRO A 86 16.70 -20.63 -1.40
C PRO A 86 17.65 -21.25 -0.36
N PRO A 87 18.90 -21.58 -0.73
CA PRO A 87 19.89 -22.10 0.21
C PRO A 87 20.02 -21.20 1.45
N LEU A 88 20.22 -21.80 2.62
CA LEU A 88 20.29 -21.09 3.91
C LEU A 88 21.36 -19.99 3.91
N GLU A 89 22.45 -20.23 3.19
CA GLU A 89 23.56 -19.30 2.98
C GLU A 89 23.14 -17.97 2.34
N TYR A 90 22.07 -17.96 1.53
CA TYR A 90 21.53 -16.77 0.88
C TYR A 90 20.38 -16.11 1.64
N LYS A 91 20.06 -16.57 2.86
CA LYS A 91 18.96 -16.01 3.66
C LYS A 91 19.04 -14.48 3.79
N GLU A 92 20.25 -13.94 3.91
CA GLU A 92 20.46 -12.50 4.00
C GLU A 92 20.25 -11.77 2.67
N VAL A 93 20.67 -12.36 1.56
CA VAL A 93 20.42 -11.82 0.20
C VAL A 93 18.93 -11.69 -0.09
N HIS A 94 18.13 -12.65 0.41
CA HIS A 94 16.68 -12.69 0.26
C HIS A 94 15.91 -11.90 1.34
N PHE A 95 16.58 -11.42 2.39
CA PHE A 95 15.92 -10.66 3.44
C PHE A 95 15.33 -9.36 2.89
N ASN A 96 14.03 -9.12 3.08
CA ASN A 96 13.37 -7.88 2.69
C ASN A 96 12.42 -7.44 3.81
N PRO A 97 12.70 -6.33 4.52
CA PRO A 97 11.84 -5.86 5.61
C PRO A 97 10.46 -5.40 5.11
N ASP A 98 10.38 -4.94 3.86
CA ASP A 98 9.15 -4.51 3.20
C ASP A 98 8.45 -5.65 2.45
N GLN A 99 8.86 -6.90 2.66
CA GLN A 99 8.19 -8.05 2.07
C GLN A 99 6.69 -8.01 2.43
N ASP A 100 5.86 -8.20 1.40
CA ASP A 100 4.39 -8.16 1.45
C ASP A 100 3.80 -6.82 1.89
N CYS A 101 4.62 -5.76 1.89
CA CYS A 101 4.15 -4.40 2.10
C CYS A 101 3.71 -3.75 0.78
N CYS A 102 2.77 -2.82 0.91
CA CYS A 102 2.32 -1.94 -0.15
C CYS A 102 1.95 -0.58 0.45
N LEU A 103 1.99 0.45 -0.37
CA LEU A 103 1.61 1.81 -0.01
C LEU A 103 0.32 2.17 -0.72
N LEU A 104 -0.74 2.42 0.04
CA LEU A 104 -1.92 3.10 -0.46
C LEU A 104 -1.69 4.60 -0.33
N GLN A 105 -1.58 5.28 -1.47
CA GLN A 105 -1.39 6.72 -1.57
C GLN A 105 -2.65 7.34 -2.16
N VAL A 106 -3.32 8.20 -1.40
CA VAL A 106 -4.53 8.90 -1.81
C VAL A 106 -4.28 10.40 -1.79
N THR A 107 -4.46 11.05 -2.93
CA THR A 107 -4.35 12.51 -3.05
C THR A 107 -5.75 13.12 -3.08
N THR A 108 -5.95 14.17 -2.30
CA THR A 108 -7.23 14.87 -2.16
C THR A 108 -7.05 16.38 -2.38
N LEU A 109 -8.16 17.07 -2.67
CA LEU A 109 -8.14 18.53 -2.83
C LEU A 109 -8.11 19.27 -1.49
N ASN A 110 -8.68 18.67 -0.44
CA ASN A 110 -8.81 19.30 0.87
C ASN A 110 -8.05 18.51 1.94
N PHE A 111 -7.57 19.22 2.96
CA PHE A 111 -7.09 18.52 4.16
C PHE A 111 -8.27 17.87 4.87
N ILE A 112 -8.09 16.62 5.26
CA ILE A 112 -9.07 15.81 5.98
C ILE A 112 -8.38 15.29 7.22
N PHE A 113 -8.97 15.57 8.39
CA PHE A 113 -8.48 15.02 9.63
C PHE A 113 -8.80 13.53 9.72
N ILE A 114 -7.80 12.72 10.06
CA ILE A 114 -7.90 11.26 10.10
C ILE A 114 -7.52 10.77 11.49
N PRO A 115 -8.33 9.91 12.13
CA PRO A 115 -7.97 9.27 13.39
C PRO A 115 -6.75 8.34 13.23
N VAL A 116 -6.03 8.08 14.33
CA VAL A 116 -4.87 7.18 14.31
C VAL A 116 -5.34 5.74 14.06
N VAL A 117 -4.87 5.15 12.94
CA VAL A 117 -5.19 3.76 12.53
C VAL A 117 -3.95 2.86 12.46
N MET A 118 -2.80 3.35 12.91
CA MET A 118 -1.57 2.56 12.98
C MET A 118 -1.77 1.36 13.91
N GLY A 119 -1.36 0.18 13.47
CA GLY A 119 -1.56 -1.08 14.18
C GLY A 119 -2.88 -1.78 13.85
N MET A 120 -3.86 -1.09 13.28
CA MET A 120 -5.16 -1.67 12.94
C MET A 120 -5.13 -2.42 11.60
N THR A 121 -6.12 -3.28 11.37
CA THR A 121 -6.30 -4.05 10.15
C THR A 121 -7.36 -3.40 9.26
N LEU A 122 -7.04 -3.20 7.98
CA LEU A 122 -7.98 -2.71 6.97
C LEU A 122 -8.99 -3.81 6.62
N THR A 123 -10.26 -3.61 6.97
CA THR A 123 -11.33 -4.61 6.76
C THR A 123 -12.29 -4.21 5.65
N TYR A 124 -12.29 -2.94 5.27
CA TYR A 124 -13.10 -2.43 4.16
C TYR A 124 -12.33 -1.35 3.41
N PHE A 125 -12.37 -1.42 2.09
CA PHE A 125 -11.84 -0.40 1.18
C PHE A 125 -12.78 -0.29 -0.01
N THR A 126 -13.11 0.93 -0.40
CA THR A 126 -13.90 1.20 -1.61
C THR A 126 -13.50 2.55 -2.21
N ILE A 127 -13.58 2.61 -3.53
CA ILE A 127 -13.43 3.80 -4.35
C ILE A 127 -14.76 3.95 -5.10
N ASN A 128 -15.51 4.99 -4.77
CA ASN A 128 -16.80 5.30 -5.38
C ASN A 128 -16.77 6.71 -5.95
N VAL A 129 -17.83 7.09 -6.65
CA VAL A 129 -18.07 8.49 -7.03
C VAL A 129 -18.51 9.27 -5.78
N SER A 130 -18.05 10.51 -5.67
CA SER A 130 -18.47 11.47 -4.64
C SER A 130 -19.93 11.89 -4.85
N THR A 131 -20.54 12.51 -3.84
CA THR A 131 -21.94 12.99 -3.90
C THR A 131 -22.13 14.09 -4.94
N ASP A 132 -21.07 14.84 -5.24
CA ASP A 132 -21.10 15.87 -6.28
C ASP A 132 -21.02 15.31 -7.71
N MET A 133 -20.82 13.98 -7.84
CA MET A 133 -20.64 13.26 -9.09
C MET A 133 -19.45 13.71 -9.95
N ARG A 134 -18.56 14.56 -9.41
CA ARG A 134 -17.41 15.14 -10.12
C ARG A 134 -16.11 14.51 -9.68
N HIS A 135 -16.04 14.07 -8.43
CA HIS A 135 -14.84 13.51 -7.83
C HIS A 135 -15.03 12.05 -7.43
N HIS A 136 -13.92 11.40 -7.09
CA HIS A 136 -13.98 10.10 -6.43
C HIS A 136 -13.97 10.30 -4.91
N ARG A 137 -14.44 9.27 -4.21
CA ARG A 137 -14.49 9.15 -2.77
C ARG A 137 -13.86 7.83 -2.36
N VAL A 138 -12.87 7.88 -1.49
CA VAL A 138 -12.25 6.69 -0.89
C VAL A 138 -12.82 6.49 0.50
N ARG A 139 -13.28 5.28 0.81
CA ARG A 139 -13.69 4.90 2.17
C ARG A 139 -12.87 3.70 2.64
N LEU A 140 -12.31 3.84 3.83
CA LEU A 140 -11.52 2.82 4.53
C LEU A 140 -12.17 2.54 5.88
N ILE A 141 -12.17 1.28 6.32
CA ILE A 141 -12.55 0.91 7.70
C ILE A 141 -11.45 0.06 8.29
N PHE A 142 -10.95 0.48 9.44
CA PHE A 142 -9.91 -0.19 10.21
C PHE A 142 -10.49 -0.81 11.49
N GLN A 143 -10.04 -2.01 11.84
CA GLN A 143 -10.45 -2.72 13.06
C GLN A 143 -9.21 -3.25 13.80
N ASP A 144 -9.31 -3.39 15.12
CA ASP A 144 -8.19 -3.88 15.95
C ASP A 144 -7.81 -5.33 15.64
N CYS A 145 -8.76 -6.13 15.15
CA CYS A 145 -8.57 -7.52 14.75
C CYS A 145 -8.91 -7.75 13.27
N PRO A 146 -8.23 -8.69 12.58
CA PRO A 146 -8.63 -9.11 11.23
C PRO A 146 -9.99 -9.81 11.27
N VAL A 147 -10.77 -9.71 10.18
CA VAL A 147 -12.06 -10.39 10.08
C VAL A 147 -11.82 -11.89 9.97
N LEU A 148 -12.17 -12.64 11.02
CA LEU A 148 -12.07 -14.09 11.02
C LEU A 148 -13.16 -14.69 10.11
N ASN A 149 -12.71 -15.29 9.00
CA ASN A 149 -13.43 -16.26 8.17
C ASN A 149 -14.93 -15.94 7.91
N GLY A 150 -15.24 -15.04 6.98
CA GLY A 150 -16.58 -14.92 6.37
C GLY A 150 -17.73 -14.52 7.30
N LYS A 151 -17.48 -14.31 8.59
CA LYS A 151 -18.47 -13.81 9.53
C LYS A 151 -18.60 -12.30 9.34
N LYS A 152 -19.85 -11.82 9.22
CA LYS A 152 -20.14 -10.38 9.20
C LYS A 152 -19.50 -9.73 10.46
N PRO A 153 -18.89 -8.54 10.33
CA PRO A 153 -18.32 -7.83 11.47
C PRO A 153 -19.40 -7.71 12.56
N ARG A 154 -19.12 -8.23 13.75
CA ARG A 154 -20.03 -8.21 14.89
C ARG A 154 -20.12 -6.79 15.41
N GLY A 155 -21.01 -5.94 14.88
CA GLY A 155 -21.49 -4.70 15.52
C GLY A 155 -20.47 -3.61 15.91
N GLU A 156 -19.18 -3.89 15.97
CA GLU A 156 -18.11 -2.94 16.30
C GLU A 156 -17.83 -2.11 15.05
N GLN A 157 -18.28 -0.87 15.12
CA GLN A 157 -17.98 0.17 14.15
C GLN A 157 -16.47 0.39 14.18
N GLY A 158 -15.75 -0.25 13.25
CA GLY A 158 -14.33 0.03 13.05
C GLY A 158 -14.11 1.51 12.75
N VAL A 159 -12.89 1.97 12.92
CA VAL A 159 -12.51 3.35 12.63
C VAL A 159 -12.69 3.61 11.14
N GLN A 160 -13.69 4.42 10.81
CA GLN A 160 -14.02 4.78 9.43
C GLN A 160 -13.26 6.04 9.03
N ILE A 161 -12.62 5.97 7.87
CA ILE A 161 -11.96 7.09 7.20
C ILE A 161 -12.65 7.32 5.86
N VAL A 162 -12.97 8.58 5.57
CA VAL A 162 -13.54 9.00 4.29
C VAL A 162 -12.66 10.10 3.72
N LEU A 163 -12.15 9.89 2.51
CA LEU A 163 -11.39 10.87 1.75
C LEU A 163 -12.26 11.31 0.57
N ASP A 164 -12.64 12.59 0.56
CA ASP A 164 -13.56 13.19 -0.41
C ASP A 164 -13.34 14.72 -0.41
N PRO A 165 -13.02 15.37 -1.53
CA PRO A 165 -12.87 14.85 -2.89
C PRO A 165 -11.47 14.29 -3.18
N VAL A 166 -11.41 13.15 -3.85
CA VAL A 166 -10.18 12.46 -4.27
C VAL A 166 -9.76 12.90 -5.67
N HIS A 167 -8.49 13.26 -5.80
CA HIS A 167 -7.82 13.55 -7.06
C HIS A 167 -7.20 12.31 -7.70
N SER A 168 -6.51 11.47 -6.90
CA SER A 168 -5.83 10.26 -7.39
C SER A 168 -5.67 9.21 -6.29
N VAL A 169 -5.61 7.95 -6.70
CA VAL A 169 -5.35 6.80 -5.83
C VAL A 169 -4.29 5.91 -6.47
N HIS A 170 -3.18 5.73 -5.77
CA HIS A 170 -2.11 4.84 -6.20
C HIS A 170 -1.90 3.73 -5.18
N LEU A 171 -1.75 2.50 -5.67
CA LEU A 171 -1.30 1.36 -4.88
C LEU A 171 0.10 1.00 -5.34
N LEU A 172 1.10 1.26 -4.50
CA LEU A 172 2.51 1.02 -4.81
C LEU A 172 2.98 -0.24 -4.10
N ASP A 173 3.53 -1.21 -4.83
CA ASP A 173 4.20 -2.35 -4.22
C ASP A 173 5.52 -1.92 -3.56
N TRP A 174 6.05 -2.75 -2.65
CA TRP A 174 7.32 -2.51 -1.94
C TRP A 174 8.55 -2.30 -2.82
N TRP A 175 8.49 -2.69 -4.10
CA TRP A 175 9.57 -2.50 -5.07
C TRP A 175 9.39 -1.25 -5.94
N HIS A 176 8.25 -0.57 -5.83
CA HIS A 176 7.94 0.60 -6.64
C HIS A 176 8.92 1.76 -6.33
N PRO A 177 9.44 2.50 -7.32
CA PRO A 177 10.43 3.56 -7.11
C PRO A 177 9.95 4.70 -6.18
N LYS A 178 8.64 5.01 -6.21
CA LYS A 178 8.02 6.00 -5.30
C LYS A 178 7.70 5.46 -3.90
N TYR A 179 7.94 4.17 -3.64
CA TYR A 179 7.73 3.61 -2.31
C TYR A 179 8.83 4.13 -1.36
N PRO A 180 8.48 4.62 -0.16
CA PRO A 180 9.46 5.14 0.78
C PRO A 180 10.27 3.98 1.36
N PHE A 181 11.51 3.85 0.92
CA PHE A 181 12.44 2.85 1.44
C PHE A 181 13.02 3.33 2.75
N SER A 182 13.09 2.44 3.74
CA SER A 182 13.97 2.68 4.87
C SER A 182 15.40 2.66 4.34
N THR A 183 16.08 3.81 4.32
CA THR A 183 17.53 3.83 4.23
C THR A 183 18.06 3.05 5.42
N MET A 184 18.67 1.89 5.20
CA MET A 184 19.50 1.30 6.24
C MET A 184 20.72 2.22 6.39
N ALA A 185 20.85 2.82 7.57
CA ALA A 185 22.12 3.38 8.04
C ALA A 185 23.05 2.22 8.44
#